data_AF-A0AAE1SM05-F1
#
_entry.id   AF-A0AAE1SM05-F1
#
_cell.length_a   1.000
_cell.length_b   1.000
_cell.length_c   1.000
_cell.angle_alpha   90.00
_cell.angle_beta   90.00
_cell.angle_gamma   90.00
#
_symmetry.space_group_name_H-M   'P 1'
#
loop_
_entity.id
_entity.type
_entity.pdbx_description
1 polymer ?
#
loop_
_entity_poly.entity_id
_entity_poly.type
_entity_poly.pdbx_seq_one_letter_code
_entity_poly.pdbx_strand_id
1 'polypeptide(L)'
;MADEVSAGNVDSVFHIGDISYATRFLVEWDYFLHLITPVASHVSYMTAIGNHERDYIGFGSVYVTPDSGGECGVPYETYFQMPTPAKDKPWHRPMYSSITGGILKSVDDDFVKAVEPLLLANKVDLALWGHVHNYERTCAVYQKECKVLPTNGASGIDTYDHANYSASVHAVIGMAGFSLDQFPSQYVNANSRKLEDSFQITRS
;
A
#
# COMPACT_ATOMS: atom_id res chain seq x y z
N MET A 1 -1.21 10.15 16.47
CA MET A 1 -0.59 10.79 15.28
C MET A 1 -0.43 12.29 15.47
N ALA A 2 -1.50 13.06 15.72
CA ALA A 2 -1.38 14.51 15.97
C ALA A 2 -0.42 14.83 17.13
N ASP A 3 -0.48 14.07 18.23
CA ASP A 3 0.45 14.23 19.35
C ASP A 3 1.92 13.93 18.97
N GLU A 4 2.16 12.92 18.13
CA GLU A 4 3.51 12.56 17.65
C GLU A 4 4.09 13.65 16.73
N VAL A 5 3.25 14.22 15.85
CA VAL A 5 3.63 15.35 15.00
C VAL A 5 3.93 16.59 15.86
N SER A 6 3.07 16.88 16.85
CA SER A 6 3.25 18.00 17.78
C SER A 6 4.53 17.84 18.63
N ALA A 7 4.87 16.61 19.01
CA ALA A 7 6.10 16.28 19.72
C ALA A 7 7.36 16.35 18.84
N GLY A 8 7.22 16.52 17.52
CA GLY A 8 8.33 16.52 16.58
C GLY A 8 8.90 15.12 16.30
N ASN A 9 8.14 14.06 16.57
CA ASN A 9 8.56 12.67 16.33
C ASN A 9 8.25 12.19 14.90
N VAL A 10 7.50 12.97 14.11
CA VAL A 10 7.11 12.65 12.74
C VAL A 10 7.39 13.86 11.86
N ASP A 11 8.20 13.67 10.82
CA ASP A 11 8.55 14.73 9.87
C ASP A 11 7.67 14.73 8.60
N SER A 12 7.07 13.58 8.26
CA SER A 12 6.26 13.42 7.06
C SER A 12 5.30 12.23 7.16
N VAL A 13 4.24 12.27 6.37
CA VAL A 13 3.23 11.20 6.26
C VAL A 13 3.05 10.82 4.79
N PHE A 14 2.99 9.51 4.54
CA PHE A 14 2.62 8.94 3.24
C PHE A 14 1.32 8.14 3.39
N HIS A 15 0.28 8.51 2.65
CA HIS A 15 -1.01 7.83 2.61
C HIS A 15 -1.22 7.21 1.22
N ILE A 16 -1.06 5.89 1.14
CA ILE A 16 -0.94 5.17 -0.14
C ILE A 16 -2.31 4.72 -0.63
N GLY A 17 -3.13 5.66 -1.14
CA GLY A 17 -4.42 5.42 -1.77
C GLY A 17 -5.56 5.06 -0.82
N ASP A 18 -6.79 5.10 -1.35
CA ASP A 18 -8.05 4.87 -0.64
C ASP A 18 -8.20 5.81 0.57
N ILE A 19 -8.36 7.10 0.25
CA ILE A 19 -8.12 8.21 1.16
C ILE A 19 -9.30 8.46 2.10
N SER A 20 -10.45 8.82 1.52
CA SER A 20 -11.63 9.22 2.28
C SER A 20 -12.77 8.21 2.18
N TYR A 21 -12.72 7.32 1.20
CA TYR A 21 -13.85 6.46 0.80
C TYR A 21 -15.17 7.23 0.55
N ALA A 22 -15.09 8.52 0.19
CA ALA A 22 -16.25 9.35 -0.09
C ALA A 22 -17.19 8.73 -1.14
N THR A 23 -16.61 8.14 -2.19
CA THR A 23 -17.26 7.26 -3.17
C THR A 23 -18.65 7.73 -3.60
N ARG A 24 -18.78 9.01 -4.00
CA ARG A 24 -19.99 9.78 -4.40
C ARG A 24 -20.49 10.80 -3.38
N PHE A 25 -20.23 10.60 -2.08
CA PHE A 25 -20.70 11.48 -1.02
C PHE A 25 -19.63 12.51 -0.67
N LEU A 26 -19.56 13.60 -1.45
CA LEU A 26 -18.49 14.61 -1.34
C LEU A 26 -18.32 15.25 0.06
N VAL A 27 -19.35 15.22 0.90
CA VAL A 27 -19.25 15.69 2.30
C VAL A 27 -18.21 14.91 3.12
N GLU A 28 -17.95 13.65 2.76
CA GLU A 28 -16.93 12.83 3.41
C GLU A 28 -15.51 13.35 3.12
N TRP A 29 -15.29 14.00 1.97
CA TRP A 29 -14.01 14.67 1.70
C TRP A 29 -13.78 15.84 2.66
N ASP A 30 -14.80 16.68 2.90
CA ASP A 30 -14.71 17.80 3.83
C ASP A 30 -14.43 17.30 5.26
N TYR A 31 -15.12 16.24 5.67
CA TYR A 31 -14.90 15.59 6.96
C TYR A 31 -13.47 15.05 7.08
N PHE A 32 -12.99 14.31 6.08
CA PHE A 32 -11.63 13.77 6.06
C PHE A 32 -10.56 14.86 6.12
N LEU A 33 -10.69 15.91 5.30
CA LEU A 33 -9.74 17.03 5.27
C LEU A 33 -9.71 17.76 6.62
N HIS A 34 -10.87 17.93 7.25
CA HIS A 34 -10.94 18.47 8.61
C HIS A 34 -10.25 17.56 9.63
N LEU A 35 -10.47 16.25 9.55
CA LEU A 35 -9.87 15.25 10.44
C LEU A 35 -8.34 15.27 10.39
N ILE A 36 -7.75 15.33 9.20
CA ILE A 36 -6.29 15.30 9.03
C ILE A 36 -5.63 16.67 9.27
N THR A 37 -6.40 17.75 9.40
CA THR A 37 -5.87 19.12 9.55
C THR A 37 -4.79 19.24 10.63
N PRO A 38 -4.94 18.67 11.86
CA PRO A 38 -3.90 18.77 12.89
C PRO A 38 -2.56 18.13 12.49
N VAL A 39 -2.54 17.21 11.51
CA VAL A 39 -1.34 16.56 11.00
C VAL A 39 -0.86 17.24 9.72
N ALA A 40 -1.71 17.32 8.70
CA ALA A 40 -1.36 17.78 7.36
C ALA A 40 -1.03 19.28 7.27
N SER A 41 -1.42 20.08 8.27
CA SER A 41 -1.01 21.50 8.36
C SER A 41 0.38 21.71 8.97
N HIS A 42 0.97 20.70 9.60
CA HIS A 42 2.26 20.80 10.30
C HIS A 42 3.38 20.05 9.60
N VAL A 43 3.06 18.97 8.88
CA VAL A 43 4.05 18.14 8.16
C VAL A 43 3.57 17.82 6.75
N SER A 44 4.50 17.46 5.87
CA SER A 44 4.18 17.04 4.52
C SER A 44 3.28 15.81 4.53
N TYR A 45 2.10 15.91 3.92
CA TYR A 45 1.13 14.82 3.79
C TYR A 45 1.03 14.40 2.33
N MET A 46 1.78 13.37 1.95
CA MET A 46 1.89 12.90 0.57
C MET A 46 0.91 11.76 0.34
N THR A 47 0.22 11.77 -0.80
CA THR A 47 -0.79 10.75 -1.13
C THR A 47 -0.45 10.04 -2.44
N ALA A 48 -0.88 8.77 -2.55
CA ALA A 48 -1.09 8.09 -3.82
C ALA A 48 -2.59 7.96 -4.10
N ILE A 49 -2.98 7.76 -5.35
CA ILE A 49 -4.38 7.60 -5.75
C ILE A 49 -4.78 6.12 -5.69
N GLY A 50 -5.89 5.79 -5.01
CA GLY A 50 -6.46 4.46 -4.91
C GLY A 50 -7.61 4.21 -5.90
N ASN A 51 -8.19 3.00 -5.85
CA ASN A 51 -9.34 2.66 -6.70
C ASN A 51 -10.61 3.41 -6.26
N HIS A 52 -10.77 3.67 -4.96
CA HIS A 52 -11.89 4.44 -4.42
C HIS A 52 -11.85 5.92 -4.80
N GLU A 53 -10.70 6.42 -5.28
CA GLU A 53 -10.61 7.76 -5.86
C GLU A 53 -10.79 7.73 -7.38
N ARG A 54 -10.25 6.73 -8.09
CA ARG A 54 -10.04 6.80 -9.55
C ARG A 54 -10.95 5.92 -10.41
N ASP A 55 -11.28 4.71 -9.99
CA ASP A 55 -11.82 3.70 -10.89
C ASP A 55 -13.29 4.01 -11.22
N TYR A 56 -13.60 4.22 -12.51
CA TYR A 56 -14.97 4.40 -13.00
C TYR A 56 -15.13 4.00 -14.47
N ILE A 57 -16.25 3.35 -14.78
CA ILE A 57 -16.51 2.74 -16.10
C ILE A 57 -16.61 3.81 -17.19
N GLY A 58 -15.74 3.72 -18.21
CA GLY A 58 -15.75 4.62 -19.37
C GLY A 58 -14.91 5.89 -19.21
N PHE A 59 -14.15 6.04 -18.12
CA PHE A 59 -13.36 7.23 -17.81
C PHE A 59 -11.84 6.99 -17.83
N GLY A 60 -11.39 6.04 -18.66
CA GLY A 60 -9.97 5.80 -18.92
C GLY A 60 -9.15 5.27 -17.75
N SER A 61 -9.79 4.75 -16.69
CA SER A 61 -9.09 4.06 -15.61
C SER A 61 -8.45 2.77 -16.13
N VAL A 62 -7.26 2.43 -15.62
CA VAL A 62 -6.59 1.15 -15.92
C VAL A 62 -7.47 -0.01 -15.47
N TYR A 63 -8.09 0.13 -14.30
CA TYR A 63 -9.02 -0.84 -13.75
C TYR A 63 -10.45 -0.32 -13.92
N VAL A 64 -11.28 -1.12 -14.59
CA VAL A 64 -12.64 -0.71 -14.97
C VAL A 64 -13.63 -1.22 -13.93
N THR A 65 -13.70 -0.51 -12.80
CA THR A 65 -14.63 -0.80 -11.70
C THR A 65 -15.47 0.46 -11.39
N PRO A 66 -16.59 0.35 -10.68
CA PRO A 66 -17.36 1.52 -10.25
C PRO A 66 -16.90 2.09 -8.89
N ASP A 67 -15.73 1.69 -8.38
CA ASP A 67 -15.36 1.86 -6.96
C ASP A 67 -15.29 3.32 -6.50
N SER A 68 -14.96 4.25 -7.41
CA SER A 68 -14.95 5.68 -7.08
C SER A 68 -16.34 6.31 -6.90
N GLY A 69 -17.42 5.57 -7.17
CA GLY A 69 -18.79 6.09 -7.07
C GLY A 69 -19.10 7.21 -8.08
N GLY A 70 -18.25 7.39 -9.10
CA GLY A 70 -18.37 8.43 -10.13
C GLY A 70 -17.45 9.63 -9.92
N GLU A 71 -16.58 9.59 -8.90
CA GLU A 71 -15.61 10.67 -8.65
C GLU A 71 -14.52 10.75 -9.72
N CYS A 72 -14.14 9.61 -10.31
CA CYS A 72 -13.21 9.53 -11.45
C CYS A 72 -11.88 10.30 -11.25
N GLY A 73 -11.40 10.41 -10.00
CA GLY A 73 -10.17 11.11 -9.61
C GLY A 73 -10.34 12.62 -9.37
N VAL A 74 -11.48 13.22 -9.72
CA VAL A 74 -11.65 14.68 -9.71
C VAL A 74 -11.45 15.30 -8.30
N PRO A 75 -12.10 14.80 -7.23
CA PRO A 75 -11.89 15.36 -5.90
C PRO A 75 -10.46 15.17 -5.40
N TYR A 76 -9.89 13.98 -5.59
CA TYR A 76 -8.52 13.66 -5.19
C TYR A 76 -7.51 14.64 -5.82
N GLU A 77 -7.56 14.82 -7.14
CA GLU A 77 -6.64 15.72 -7.85
C GLU A 77 -6.84 17.20 -7.51
N THR A 78 -8.05 17.55 -7.06
CA THR A 78 -8.37 18.92 -6.64
C THR A 78 -7.78 19.23 -5.26
N TYR A 79 -7.89 18.28 -4.32
CA TYR A 79 -7.45 18.48 -2.93
C TYR A 79 -5.97 18.16 -2.72
N PHE A 80 -5.42 17.17 -3.43
CA PHE A 80 -4.06 16.69 -3.26
C PHE A 80 -3.23 16.95 -4.52
N GLN A 81 -2.53 18.08 -4.54
CA GLN A 81 -1.62 18.43 -5.62
C GLN A 81 -0.25 17.77 -5.42
N MET A 82 -0.15 16.50 -5.83
CA MET A 82 1.09 15.74 -5.75
C MET A 82 2.04 16.09 -6.90
N PRO A 83 3.37 16.15 -6.66
CA PRO A 83 4.37 16.39 -7.71
C PRO A 83 4.58 15.12 -8.55
N THR A 84 3.54 14.72 -9.32
CA THR A 84 3.58 13.54 -10.18
C THR A 84 3.77 13.92 -11.66
N PRO A 85 4.62 13.19 -12.40
CA PRO A 85 4.74 13.36 -13.85
C PRO A 85 3.50 12.88 -14.62
N ALA A 86 2.62 12.07 -14.00
CA ALA A 86 1.39 11.58 -14.62
C ALA A 86 0.29 11.34 -13.59
N LYS A 87 -0.95 11.74 -13.92
CA LYS A 87 -2.10 11.72 -13.02
C LYS A 87 -2.75 10.33 -12.85
N ASP A 88 -2.68 9.49 -13.87
CA ASP A 88 -3.45 8.23 -13.96
C ASP A 88 -2.62 6.94 -13.76
N LYS A 89 -1.57 6.96 -12.93
CA LYS A 89 -0.73 5.77 -12.69
C LYS A 89 -0.77 5.38 -11.20
N PRO A 90 -1.80 4.65 -10.75
CA PRO A 90 -1.93 4.30 -9.34
C PRO A 90 -0.78 3.40 -8.88
N TRP A 91 -0.18 3.76 -7.75
CA TRP A 91 0.77 2.97 -6.98
C TRP A 91 0.11 2.68 -5.63
N HIS A 92 -0.81 1.71 -5.62
CA HIS A 92 -1.69 1.43 -4.49
C HIS A 92 -1.90 -0.08 -4.29
N ARG A 93 -2.29 -0.80 -5.36
CA ARG A 93 -2.46 -2.26 -5.34
C ARG A 93 -1.11 -2.97 -5.13
N PRO A 94 -1.01 -3.96 -4.25
CA PRO A 94 0.25 -4.64 -3.95
C PRO A 94 0.73 -5.54 -5.10
N MET A 95 2.05 -5.66 -5.20
CA MET A 95 2.69 -6.65 -6.10
C MET A 95 2.71 -8.07 -5.53
N TYR A 96 2.64 -8.18 -4.20
CA TYR A 96 2.65 -9.44 -3.46
C TYR A 96 1.66 -9.34 -2.31
N SER A 97 0.74 -10.29 -2.24
CA SER A 97 -0.21 -10.41 -1.12
C SER A 97 -0.64 -11.87 -0.98
N SER A 98 -0.88 -12.31 0.26
CA SER A 98 -1.46 -13.61 0.58
C SER A 98 -2.98 -13.62 0.41
N ILE A 99 -3.59 -12.45 0.25
CA ILE A 99 -4.99 -12.27 -0.10
C ILE A 99 -5.07 -12.12 -1.61
N THR A 100 -5.67 -13.11 -2.28
CA THR A 100 -5.79 -13.12 -3.74
C THR A 100 -6.91 -12.22 -4.27
N GLY A 101 -7.76 -11.71 -3.39
CA GLY A 101 -8.97 -10.98 -3.73
C GLY A 101 -10.12 -11.88 -4.16
N GLY A 102 -11.33 -11.31 -4.24
CA GLY A 102 -12.54 -11.96 -4.72
C GLY A 102 -12.65 -11.92 -6.25
N ILE A 103 -13.65 -11.20 -6.78
CA ILE A 103 -13.88 -11.05 -8.23
C ILE A 103 -12.74 -10.24 -8.89
N LEU A 104 -12.17 -9.28 -8.17
CA LEU A 104 -10.97 -8.54 -8.58
C LEU A 104 -9.77 -9.07 -7.80
N LYS A 105 -8.68 -9.32 -8.52
CA LYS A 105 -7.43 -9.74 -7.89
C LYS A 105 -6.84 -8.58 -7.10
N SER A 106 -6.36 -8.86 -5.89
CA SER A 106 -5.61 -7.89 -5.08
C SER A 106 -4.26 -7.52 -5.72
N VAL A 107 -3.69 -8.43 -6.51
CA VAL A 107 -2.43 -8.26 -7.23
C VAL A 107 -2.70 -8.18 -8.73
N ASP A 108 -2.12 -7.17 -9.38
CA ASP A 108 -2.09 -7.04 -10.83
C ASP A 108 -0.83 -7.69 -11.42
N ASP A 109 -1.01 -8.85 -12.06
CA ASP A 109 0.09 -9.62 -12.65
C ASP A 109 0.83 -8.85 -13.77
N ASP A 110 0.16 -7.97 -14.52
CA ASP A 110 0.80 -7.21 -15.60
C ASP A 110 1.58 -6.03 -15.05
N PHE A 111 1.08 -5.39 -13.99
CA PHE A 111 1.86 -4.41 -13.22
C PHE A 111 3.12 -5.04 -12.63
N VAL A 112 3.01 -6.23 -12.03
CA VAL A 112 4.16 -6.97 -11.49
C VAL A 112 5.21 -7.21 -12.57
N LYS A 113 4.83 -7.78 -13.73
CA LYS A 113 5.77 -8.04 -14.84
C LYS A 113 6.46 -6.78 -15.36
N ALA A 114 5.75 -5.65 -15.38
CA ALA A 114 6.29 -4.39 -15.89
C ALA A 114 7.24 -3.69 -14.89
N VAL A 115 6.93 -3.76 -13.60
CA VAL A 115 7.60 -2.95 -12.57
C VAL A 115 8.66 -3.73 -11.79
N GLU A 116 8.47 -5.02 -11.54
CA GLU A 116 9.41 -5.81 -10.74
C GLU A 116 10.86 -5.78 -11.27
N PRO A 117 11.12 -5.91 -12.58
CA PRO A 117 12.48 -5.80 -13.11
C PRO A 117 13.10 -4.42 -12.88
N LEU A 118 12.28 -3.36 -12.85
CA LEU A 118 12.74 -2.00 -12.60
C LEU A 118 13.12 -1.80 -11.12
N LEU A 119 12.36 -2.39 -10.19
CA LEU A 119 12.71 -2.37 -8.77
C LEU A 119 14.06 -3.03 -8.53
N LEU A 120 14.29 -4.20 -9.14
CA LEU A 120 15.56 -4.91 -9.06
C LEU A 120 16.71 -4.11 -9.70
N ALA A 121 16.51 -3.60 -10.92
CA ALA A 121 17.54 -2.86 -11.65
C ALA A 121 17.98 -1.57 -10.94
N ASN A 122 17.05 -0.91 -10.24
CA ASN A 122 17.32 0.31 -9.47
C ASN A 122 17.61 0.05 -8.00
N LYS A 123 17.73 -1.22 -7.60
CA LYS A 123 18.04 -1.62 -6.22
C LYS A 123 17.10 -1.05 -5.17
N VAL A 124 15.79 -1.07 -5.44
CA VAL A 124 14.78 -0.58 -4.49
C VAL A 124 14.78 -1.50 -3.26
N ASP A 125 15.04 -0.96 -2.07
CA ASP A 125 15.10 -1.75 -0.83
C ASP A 125 13.72 -2.13 -0.29
N LEU A 126 12.78 -1.18 -0.27
CA LEU A 126 11.46 -1.32 0.31
C LEU A 126 10.39 -0.73 -0.62
N ALA A 127 9.33 -1.51 -0.87
CA ALA A 127 8.14 -1.07 -1.59
C ALA A 127 6.92 -1.17 -0.67
N LEU A 128 6.20 -0.06 -0.51
CA LEU A 128 5.03 0.05 0.35
C LEU A 128 3.74 0.07 -0.48
N TRP A 129 2.72 -0.64 0.00
CA TRP A 129 1.45 -0.86 -0.72
C TRP A 129 0.25 -0.67 0.21
N GLY A 130 -0.89 -0.30 -0.37
CA GLY A 130 -2.18 -0.26 0.31
C GLY A 130 -3.11 -1.35 -0.20
N HIS A 131 -4.37 -0.98 -0.44
CA HIS A 131 -5.45 -1.77 -1.05
C HIS A 131 -5.97 -2.96 -0.24
N VAL A 132 -5.08 -3.85 0.17
CA VAL A 132 -5.44 -4.99 1.02
C VAL A 132 -5.43 -4.51 2.47
N HIS A 133 -6.56 -4.67 3.16
CA HIS A 133 -6.78 -4.10 4.49
C HIS A 133 -6.21 -4.97 5.60
N ASN A 134 -4.91 -5.22 5.54
CA ASN A 134 -4.15 -5.94 6.54
C ASN A 134 -2.70 -5.43 6.58
N TYR A 135 -1.89 -6.04 7.44
CA TYR A 135 -0.45 -5.91 7.38
C TYR A 135 0.18 -7.21 6.88
N GLU A 136 1.00 -7.09 5.84
CA GLU A 136 1.82 -8.16 5.30
C GLU A 136 3.20 -7.64 4.97
N ARG A 137 4.25 -8.39 5.27
CA ARG A 137 5.63 -8.05 4.84
C ARG A 137 6.34 -9.27 4.31
N THR A 138 6.83 -9.19 3.09
CA THR A 138 7.58 -10.27 2.42
C THR A 138 9.01 -10.36 2.94
N CYS A 139 9.68 -11.47 2.65
CA CYS A 139 11.14 -11.46 2.54
C CYS A 139 11.60 -10.62 1.33
N ALA A 140 12.92 -10.47 1.12
CA ALA A 140 13.42 -9.89 -0.13
C ALA A 140 13.03 -10.84 -1.27
N VAL A 141 12.11 -10.43 -2.15
CA VAL A 141 11.43 -11.32 -3.09
C VAL A 141 11.61 -10.85 -4.53
N TYR A 142 11.86 -11.79 -5.44
CA TYR A 142 11.92 -11.53 -6.87
C TYR A 142 11.37 -12.71 -7.65
N GLN A 143 10.50 -12.45 -8.63
CA GLN A 143 9.83 -13.45 -9.46
C GLN A 143 9.15 -14.55 -8.65
N LYS A 144 8.44 -14.17 -7.57
CA LYS A 144 7.84 -15.18 -6.70
C LYS A 144 8.93 -16.17 -6.26
N GLU A 145 10.06 -15.67 -5.75
CA GLU A 145 11.06 -16.46 -5.02
C GLU A 145 11.66 -15.62 -3.90
N CYS A 146 11.73 -16.21 -2.71
CA CYS A 146 12.39 -15.59 -1.57
C CYS A 146 13.90 -15.63 -1.76
N LYS A 147 14.54 -14.46 -1.95
CA LYS A 147 15.98 -14.35 -2.17
C LYS A 147 16.75 -14.28 -0.86
N VAL A 148 16.27 -13.49 0.11
CA VAL A 148 16.92 -13.31 1.41
C VAL A 148 15.88 -13.12 2.52
N LEU A 149 16.07 -13.83 3.64
CA LEU A 149 15.31 -13.64 4.87
C LEU A 149 15.99 -12.60 5.77
N PRO A 150 15.22 -11.86 6.58
CA PRO A 150 15.81 -10.96 7.55
C PRO A 150 16.58 -11.75 8.62
N THR A 151 17.63 -11.14 9.15
CA THR A 151 18.30 -11.63 10.35
C THR A 151 17.54 -11.12 11.58
N ASN A 152 17.28 -12.02 12.52
CA ASN A 152 16.69 -11.64 13.81
C ASN A 152 17.78 -10.96 14.65
N GLY A 153 17.66 -9.66 14.88
CA GLY A 153 18.52 -8.93 15.81
C GLY A 153 18.28 -9.34 17.26
N ALA A 154 19.26 -9.09 18.13
CA ALA A 154 19.17 -9.38 19.57
C ALA A 154 18.01 -8.65 20.28
N SER A 155 17.47 -7.60 19.66
CA SER A 155 16.31 -6.82 20.13
C SER A 155 14.95 -7.35 19.66
N GLY A 156 14.91 -8.44 18.88
CA GLY A 156 13.69 -8.92 18.21
C GLY A 156 13.29 -8.08 17.00
N ILE A 157 14.16 -7.18 16.53
CA ILE A 157 13.97 -6.40 15.31
C ILE A 157 14.60 -7.17 14.14
N ASP A 158 13.81 -7.40 13.10
CA ASP A 158 14.26 -7.99 11.84
C ASP A 158 15.08 -6.98 11.04
N THR A 159 16.30 -7.36 10.65
CA THR A 159 17.21 -6.52 9.87
C THR A 159 17.60 -7.18 8.54
N TYR A 160 17.73 -6.39 7.48
CA TYR A 160 18.28 -6.83 6.20
C TYR A 160 19.69 -6.27 6.03
N ASP A 161 20.61 -7.08 5.52
CA ASP A 161 21.91 -6.59 5.09
C ASP A 161 21.81 -5.98 3.70
N HIS A 162 21.91 -4.65 3.64
CA HIS A 162 21.85 -3.89 2.40
C HIS A 162 23.20 -3.77 1.68
N ALA A 163 24.30 -4.31 2.25
CA ALA A 163 25.60 -4.31 1.58
C ALA A 163 25.59 -5.17 0.29
N ASN A 164 24.78 -6.23 0.29
CA ASN A 164 24.58 -7.11 -0.87
C ASN A 164 23.11 -7.15 -1.27
N TYR A 165 22.70 -6.12 -2.02
CA TYR A 165 21.34 -6.04 -2.56
C TYR A 165 20.96 -7.32 -3.31
N SER A 166 19.82 -7.91 -2.92
CA SER A 166 19.32 -9.16 -3.49
C SER A 166 17.99 -8.97 -4.22
N ALA A 167 17.02 -8.33 -3.57
CA ALA A 167 15.71 -7.99 -4.12
C ALA A 167 14.99 -7.01 -3.18
N SER A 168 13.88 -6.44 -3.64
CA SER A 168 13.03 -5.57 -2.82
C SER A 168 12.25 -6.34 -1.76
N VAL A 169 12.10 -5.74 -0.58
CA VAL A 169 11.11 -6.14 0.42
C VAL A 169 9.80 -5.41 0.12
N HIS A 170 8.68 -6.12 0.16
CA HIS A 170 7.36 -5.53 -0.06
C HIS A 170 6.56 -5.55 1.25
N ALA A 171 5.93 -4.44 1.60
CA ALA A 171 5.05 -4.34 2.75
C ALA A 171 3.68 -3.77 2.36
N VAL A 172 2.62 -4.50 2.69
CA VAL A 172 1.23 -4.04 2.65
C VAL A 172 0.91 -3.40 4.00
N ILE A 173 0.42 -2.17 3.95
CA ILE A 173 0.09 -1.33 5.12
C ILE A 173 -1.32 -0.73 5.00
N GLY A 174 -2.29 -1.49 4.49
CA GLY A 174 -3.64 -1.02 4.19
C GLY A 174 -4.63 -1.03 5.37
N MET A 175 -4.16 -1.20 6.60
CA MET A 175 -5.00 -1.42 7.80
C MET A 175 -5.44 -0.13 8.52
N ALA A 176 -5.35 1.05 7.89
CA ALA A 176 -5.43 2.33 8.57
C ALA A 176 -6.83 2.80 9.01
N GLY A 177 -7.91 2.10 8.65
CA GLY A 177 -9.25 2.50 9.13
C GLY A 177 -10.47 1.89 8.44
N PHE A 178 -10.32 1.24 7.29
CA PHE A 178 -11.42 0.48 6.67
C PHE A 178 -11.56 -0.90 7.32
N SER A 179 -12.61 -1.64 6.94
CA SER A 179 -12.85 -3.00 7.45
C SER A 179 -11.69 -3.93 7.07
N LEU A 180 -11.14 -4.63 8.08
CA LEU A 180 -9.99 -5.51 7.92
C LEU A 180 -10.33 -6.72 7.03
N ASP A 181 -9.42 -7.02 6.10
CA ASP A 181 -9.50 -8.22 5.29
C ASP A 181 -9.09 -9.45 6.08
N GLN A 182 -9.89 -10.51 6.00
CA GLN A 182 -9.59 -11.77 6.66
C GLN A 182 -8.57 -12.56 5.85
N PHE A 183 -7.52 -13.03 6.51
CA PHE A 183 -6.59 -13.97 5.90
C PHE A 183 -7.28 -15.31 5.57
N PRO A 184 -6.91 -15.99 4.48
CA PRO A 184 -7.42 -17.33 4.20
C PRO A 184 -7.13 -18.30 5.36
N SER A 185 -8.10 -19.17 5.66
CA SER A 185 -8.09 -20.02 6.87
C SER A 185 -6.85 -20.93 6.99
N GLN A 186 -6.28 -21.36 5.85
CA GLN A 186 -5.03 -22.12 5.80
C GLN A 186 -3.83 -21.40 6.44
N TYR A 187 -3.96 -20.09 6.67
CA TYR A 187 -2.88 -19.26 7.16
C TYR A 187 -3.14 -18.60 8.53
N VAL A 188 -4.30 -18.84 9.14
CA VAL A 188 -4.71 -18.24 10.44
C VAL A 188 -4.17 -19.03 11.64
N ASN A 189 -3.86 -20.33 11.46
CA ASN A 189 -3.43 -21.23 12.53
C ASN A 189 -1.93 -21.58 12.52
N ALA A 190 -1.16 -20.98 11.62
CA ALA A 190 0.29 -21.16 11.61
C ALA A 190 0.93 -20.11 12.54
N ASN A 191 1.87 -20.53 13.40
CA ASN A 191 2.74 -19.58 14.10
C ASN A 191 3.28 -18.55 13.09
N SER A 192 3.33 -17.27 13.44
CA SER A 192 3.69 -16.12 12.56
C SER A 192 5.04 -16.23 11.82
N ARG A 193 5.82 -17.29 12.08
CA ARG A 193 7.08 -17.65 11.42
C ARG A 193 7.03 -18.91 10.54
N LYS A 194 5.89 -19.61 10.46
CA LYS A 194 5.73 -20.93 9.81
C LYS A 194 4.65 -20.94 8.72
N LEU A 195 4.67 -19.94 7.85
CA LEU A 195 4.04 -20.05 6.53
C LEU A 195 5.12 -20.32 5.49
N GLU A 196 5.63 -21.54 5.59
CA GLU A 196 6.46 -22.22 4.61
C GLU A 196 5.51 -22.74 3.52
N ASP A 197 5.57 -22.15 2.31
CA ASP A 197 5.40 -22.83 1.01
C ASP A 197 5.01 -21.90 -0.17
N SER A 198 4.90 -20.58 0.02
CA SER A 198 5.00 -19.63 -1.10
C SER A 198 5.21 -18.20 -0.59
N PHE A 199 6.43 -17.67 -0.74
CA PHE A 199 6.83 -16.31 -0.31
C PHE A 199 6.69 -16.12 1.19
N GLN A 200 7.78 -16.15 1.96
CA GLN A 200 7.68 -15.93 3.40
C GLN A 200 7.11 -14.53 3.69
N ILE A 201 5.81 -14.47 3.97
CA ILE A 201 5.05 -13.27 4.32
C ILE A 201 4.82 -13.29 5.83
N THR A 202 5.46 -12.36 6.52
CA THR A 202 5.22 -12.07 7.94
C THR A 202 3.94 -11.24 8.11
N ARG A 203 3.18 -11.52 9.18
CA ARG A 203 1.85 -10.95 9.46
C ARG A 203 1.79 -10.45 10.90
N SER A 204 1.02 -9.39 11.15
CA SER A 204 0.75 -8.85 12.48
C SER A 204 -0.67 -8.33 12.58
#